data_AF-A0A9X8JG71-F1
#
_entry.id   AF-A0A9X8JG71-F1
#
_cell.length_a   1.000
_cell.length_b   1.000
_cell.length_c   1.000
_cell.angle_alpha   90.00
_cell.angle_beta   90.00
_cell.angle_gamma   90.00
#
_symmetry.space_group_name_H-M   'P 1'
#
loop_
_entity.id
_entity.type
_entity.pdbx_description
1 polymer ?
#
loop_
_entity_poly.entity_id
_entity_poly.type
_entity_poly.pdbx_seq_one_letter_code
_entity_poly.pdbx_strand_id
1 'polypeptide(L)'
;MKEKINSVIEKKKKIDSDFFIKPNSPESIFQGKIPTLIKGVYRDSSPMLSERFQCYGRWENATHGNWLSVGDMEALWGDSIQDELVDLVKFQSECLRDDWSNNAFGLFKENRLSLFAGSDIGNEAIFLLWLDDEVEPEFWVYDANGESRYKNFIGYLTAYLNDDVSASALSWRV
;
A
#
# COMPACT_ATOMS: atom_id res chain seq x y z
N MET A 1 -3.73 6.57 18.75
CA MET A 1 -3.70 6.14 17.33
C MET A 1 -2.62 5.08 17.16
N LYS A 2 -1.36 5.41 17.48
CA LYS A 2 -0.25 4.48 17.75
C LYS A 2 -0.59 3.20 18.50
N GLU A 3 -1.33 3.28 19.60
CA GLU A 3 -1.75 2.09 20.37
C GLU A 3 -2.70 1.17 19.58
N LYS A 4 -3.57 1.73 18.74
CA LYS A 4 -4.49 0.93 17.91
C LYS A 4 -3.73 0.24 16.78
N ILE A 5 -2.86 0.96 16.07
CA ILE A 5 -2.00 0.40 14.99
C ILE A 5 -1.09 -0.69 15.55
N ASN A 6 -0.41 -0.43 16.68
CA ASN A 6 0.39 -1.45 17.33
C ASN A 6 -0.45 -2.63 17.82
N SER A 7 -1.66 -2.41 18.37
CA SER A 7 -2.52 -3.52 18.78
C SER A 7 -2.97 -4.40 17.61
N VAL A 8 -3.18 -3.80 16.43
CA VAL A 8 -3.54 -4.50 15.19
C VAL A 8 -2.37 -5.36 14.72
N ILE A 9 -1.18 -4.76 14.66
CA ILE A 9 0.04 -5.43 14.23
C ILE A 9 0.43 -6.55 15.22
N GLU A 10 0.32 -6.31 16.52
CA GLU A 10 0.62 -7.30 17.56
C GLU A 10 -0.43 -8.42 17.65
N LYS A 11 -1.72 -8.13 17.41
CA LYS A 11 -2.74 -9.18 17.28
C LYS A 11 -2.45 -10.09 16.09
N LYS A 12 -2.09 -9.51 14.94
CA LYS A 12 -1.71 -10.29 13.76
C LYS A 12 -0.47 -11.15 14.02
N LYS A 13 0.57 -10.60 14.64
CA LYS A 13 1.76 -11.38 15.06
C LYS A 13 1.44 -12.59 15.94
N LYS A 14 0.36 -12.52 16.74
CA LYS A 14 -0.07 -13.61 17.63
C LYS A 14 -0.93 -14.68 16.95
N ILE A 15 -1.61 -14.37 15.85
CA ILE A 15 -2.51 -15.30 15.16
C ILE A 15 -1.74 -16.19 14.17
N ASP A 16 -0.68 -15.67 13.54
CA ASP A 16 -0.03 -16.30 12.37
C ASP A 16 1.43 -16.72 12.60
N SER A 17 1.78 -17.20 13.79
CA SER A 17 3.19 -17.32 14.26
C SER A 17 4.12 -18.20 13.44
N ASP A 18 3.62 -19.03 12.52
CA ASP A 18 4.42 -20.08 11.89
C ASP A 18 4.73 -19.83 10.40
N PHE A 19 4.13 -18.82 9.75
CA PHE A 19 4.26 -18.64 8.28
C PHE A 19 4.62 -17.24 7.77
N PHE A 20 4.66 -16.19 8.61
CA PHE A 20 4.88 -14.82 8.11
C PHE A 20 6.29 -14.25 8.35
N ILE A 21 6.82 -13.64 7.29
CA ILE A 21 8.03 -12.82 7.32
C ILE A 21 7.74 -11.56 8.14
N LYS A 22 8.61 -11.23 9.10
CA LYS A 22 8.49 -9.99 9.89
C LYS A 22 8.83 -8.80 8.99
N PRO A 23 8.17 -7.63 9.16
CA PRO A 23 8.57 -6.44 8.42
C PRO A 23 10.03 -6.11 8.73
N ASN A 24 10.75 -5.67 7.71
CA ASN A 24 12.09 -5.15 7.83
C ASN A 24 12.11 -3.94 8.78
N SER A 25 13.29 -3.65 9.32
CA SER A 25 13.47 -2.40 10.08
C SER A 25 13.14 -1.21 9.19
N PRO A 26 12.57 -0.12 9.76
CA PRO A 26 12.33 1.09 9.01
C PRO A 26 13.64 1.63 8.45
N GLU A 27 13.55 2.37 7.34
CA GLU A 27 14.71 3.09 6.81
C GLU A 27 15.25 4.06 7.87
N SER A 28 16.59 4.19 7.91
CA SER A 28 17.29 4.92 8.95
C SER A 28 16.89 6.40 9.04
N ILE A 29 16.33 7.00 7.98
CA ILE A 29 15.77 8.36 8.00
C ILE A 29 14.54 8.46 7.08
N PHE A 30 13.36 8.09 7.59
CA PHE A 30 12.11 8.48 6.93
C PHE A 30 11.89 9.99 7.05
N GLN A 31 11.85 10.70 5.91
CA GLN A 31 11.77 12.17 5.86
C GLN A 31 10.33 12.72 5.82
N GLY A 32 9.32 11.89 6.08
CA GLY A 32 7.92 12.32 6.01
C GLY A 32 7.43 12.56 4.58
N LYS A 33 8.10 11.99 3.58
CA LYS A 33 7.73 12.09 2.17
C LYS A 33 7.47 10.70 1.60
N ILE A 34 6.45 10.60 0.75
CA ILE A 34 6.05 9.36 0.11
C ILE A 34 6.13 9.55 -1.41
N PRO A 35 6.92 8.73 -2.12
CA PRO A 35 7.01 8.74 -3.59
C PRO A 35 5.64 8.55 -4.23
N THR A 36 5.35 9.34 -5.25
CA THR A 36 4.22 9.07 -6.17
C THR A 36 4.69 8.19 -7.33
N LEU A 37 3.80 7.84 -8.27
CA LEU A 37 4.19 7.13 -9.48
C LEU A 37 4.98 8.01 -10.47
N ILE A 38 4.97 9.34 -10.30
CA ILE A 38 5.83 10.25 -11.08
C ILE A 38 7.19 10.41 -10.40
N LYS A 39 8.25 10.16 -11.17
CA LYS A 39 9.63 10.34 -10.75
C LYS A 39 9.90 11.74 -10.17
N GLY A 40 10.48 11.78 -8.98
CA GLY A 40 10.84 13.01 -8.28
C GLY A 40 9.65 13.79 -7.70
N VAL A 41 8.43 13.25 -7.80
CA VAL A 41 7.23 13.85 -7.19
C VAL A 41 6.87 13.06 -5.94
N TYR A 42 6.78 13.79 -4.84
CA TYR A 42 6.48 13.24 -3.51
C TYR A 42 5.24 13.89 -2.93
N ARG A 43 4.58 13.17 -2.02
CA ARG A 43 3.52 13.68 -1.15
C ARG A 43 4.01 13.74 0.29
N ASP A 44 3.48 14.70 1.04
CA ASP A 44 3.65 14.71 2.49
C ASP A 44 2.99 13.48 3.09
N SER A 45 3.73 12.80 3.96
CA SER A 45 3.21 11.64 4.67
C SER A 45 2.09 12.05 5.61
N SER A 46 0.96 11.36 5.51
CA SER A 46 -0.12 11.51 6.47
C SER A 46 0.30 11.04 7.86
N PRO A 47 -0.40 11.42 8.95
CA PRO A 47 -0.13 10.92 10.28
C PRO A 47 -0.09 9.37 10.35
N MET A 48 -1.05 8.68 9.74
CA MET A 48 -1.09 7.21 9.78
C MET A 48 0.06 6.56 9.01
N LEU A 49 0.41 7.09 7.83
CA LEU A 49 1.53 6.56 7.06
C LEU A 49 2.88 6.91 7.69
N SER A 50 2.96 8.03 8.38
CA SER A 50 4.14 8.39 9.16
C SER A 50 4.40 7.38 10.28
N GLU A 51 3.36 6.99 11.02
CA GLU A 51 3.50 5.93 12.03
C GLU A 51 3.94 4.59 11.39
N ARG A 52 3.41 4.23 10.20
CA ARG A 52 3.84 3.03 9.48
C ARG A 52 5.33 3.08 9.13
N PHE A 53 5.77 4.09 8.39
CA PHE A 53 7.14 4.12 7.85
C PHE A 53 8.20 4.45 8.92
N GLN A 54 7.81 5.05 10.04
CA GLN A 54 8.72 5.20 11.19
C GLN A 54 8.95 3.90 11.96
N CYS A 55 7.98 2.98 11.95
CA CYS A 55 8.07 1.75 12.73
C CYS A 55 8.48 0.52 11.92
N TYR A 56 8.18 0.51 10.62
CA TYR A 56 8.36 -0.66 9.76
C TYR A 56 8.90 -0.24 8.39
N GLY A 57 9.78 -1.06 7.81
CA GLY A 57 10.24 -0.99 6.42
C GLY A 57 9.37 -1.87 5.52
N ARG A 58 9.97 -2.47 4.48
CA ARG A 58 9.29 -3.46 3.62
C ARG A 58 8.65 -4.57 4.45
N TRP A 59 7.49 -5.05 4.05
CA TRP A 59 6.86 -6.23 4.62
C TRP A 59 6.50 -7.23 3.51
N GLU A 60 7.30 -8.27 3.40
CA GLU A 60 7.11 -9.33 2.41
C GLU A 60 5.99 -10.28 2.81
N ASN A 61 5.31 -10.82 1.80
CA ASN A 61 4.14 -11.68 1.95
C ASN A 61 3.05 -11.10 2.85
N ALA A 62 2.92 -9.77 2.91
CA ALA A 62 1.85 -9.12 3.65
C ALA A 62 0.49 -9.34 2.94
N THR A 63 -0.59 -8.80 3.51
CA THR A 63 -1.90 -8.93 2.86
C THR A 63 -1.96 -8.07 1.60
N HIS A 64 -2.48 -8.64 0.51
CA HIS A 64 -2.58 -8.02 -0.81
C HIS A 64 -1.19 -7.72 -1.39
N GLY A 65 -0.29 -8.71 -1.29
CA GLY A 65 1.08 -8.65 -1.75
C GLY A 65 2.10 -8.07 -0.76
N ASN A 66 3.24 -7.65 -1.30
CA ASN A 66 4.37 -7.13 -0.54
C ASN A 66 4.14 -5.66 -0.24
N TRP A 67 4.11 -5.26 1.03
CA TRP A 67 4.04 -3.84 1.40
C TRP A 67 5.41 -3.22 1.25
N LEU A 68 5.47 -2.18 0.44
CA LEU A 68 6.72 -1.54 0.08
C LEU A 68 7.27 -0.68 1.24
N SER A 69 8.59 -0.57 1.29
CA SER A 69 9.29 0.52 2.00
C SER A 69 9.23 1.82 1.18
N VAL A 70 9.65 2.94 1.76
CA VAL A 70 9.66 4.22 1.02
C VAL A 70 10.73 4.18 -0.07
N GLY A 71 11.87 3.56 0.21
CA GLY A 71 12.93 3.31 -0.75
C GLY A 71 12.51 2.35 -1.86
N ASP A 72 11.67 1.36 -1.56
CA ASP A 72 11.09 0.47 -2.58
C ASP A 72 10.17 1.26 -3.51
N MET A 73 9.30 2.10 -2.94
CA MET A 73 8.40 2.98 -3.70
C MET A 73 9.17 3.95 -4.58
N GLU A 74 10.31 4.47 -4.11
CA GLU A 74 11.20 5.33 -4.89
C GLU A 74 11.93 4.56 -5.99
N ALA A 75 12.33 3.31 -5.72
CA ALA A 75 13.01 2.46 -6.68
C ALA A 75 12.13 2.13 -7.91
N LEU A 76 10.80 2.18 -7.78
CA LEU A 76 9.87 2.03 -8.91
C LEU A 76 10.12 3.03 -10.05
N TRP A 77 10.75 4.18 -9.78
CA TRP A 77 11.13 5.17 -10.78
C TRP A 77 12.32 4.79 -11.66
N GLY A 78 13.01 3.70 -11.32
CA GLY A 78 14.12 3.18 -12.10
C GLY A 78 13.63 2.55 -13.41
N ASP A 79 14.36 2.81 -14.49
CA ASP A 79 14.18 2.08 -15.75
C ASP A 79 14.74 0.65 -15.67
N SER A 80 15.70 0.43 -14.77
CA SER A 80 16.24 -0.87 -14.40
C SER A 80 16.33 -0.95 -12.89
N ILE A 81 15.60 -1.89 -12.30
CA ILE A 81 15.52 -2.11 -10.86
C ILE A 81 16.36 -3.36 -10.55
N GLN A 82 17.31 -3.24 -9.63
CA GLN A 82 18.19 -4.36 -9.25
C GLN A 82 17.50 -5.37 -8.32
N ASP A 83 16.55 -4.89 -7.52
CA ASP A 83 15.77 -5.72 -6.62
C ASP A 83 14.67 -6.42 -7.42
N GLU A 84 14.82 -7.72 -7.62
CA GLU A 84 13.91 -8.56 -8.42
C GLU A 84 12.47 -8.49 -7.92
N LEU A 85 12.25 -8.43 -6.60
CA LEU A 85 10.90 -8.35 -6.05
C LEU A 85 10.25 -7.01 -6.41
N VAL A 86 10.97 -5.90 -6.29
CA VAL A 86 10.45 -4.58 -6.64
C VAL A 86 10.22 -4.45 -8.15
N ASP A 87 11.11 -5.04 -8.97
CA ASP A 87 10.98 -5.07 -10.42
C ASP A 87 9.72 -5.85 -10.86
N LEU A 88 9.50 -7.02 -10.27
CA LEU A 88 8.30 -7.83 -10.52
C LEU A 88 7.02 -7.12 -10.05
N VAL A 89 7.03 -6.52 -8.85
CA VAL A 89 5.89 -5.74 -8.35
C VAL A 89 5.55 -4.58 -9.29
N LYS A 90 6.56 -3.87 -9.80
CA LYS A 90 6.36 -2.82 -10.81
C LYS A 90 5.70 -3.40 -12.05
N PHE A 91 6.27 -4.45 -12.62
CA PHE A 91 5.75 -5.10 -13.83
C PHE A 91 4.28 -5.52 -13.67
N GLN A 92 3.93 -6.21 -12.58
CA GLN A 92 2.54 -6.62 -12.34
C GLN A 92 1.60 -5.43 -12.18
N SER A 93 2.04 -4.36 -11.48
CA SER A 93 1.24 -3.15 -11.31
C SER A 93 0.96 -2.43 -12.64
N GLU A 94 1.90 -2.47 -13.58
CA GLU A 94 1.73 -1.89 -14.92
C GLU A 94 0.79 -2.73 -15.79
N CYS A 95 0.85 -4.06 -15.70
CA CYS A 95 -0.12 -4.95 -16.36
C CYS A 95 -1.55 -4.68 -15.86
N LEU A 96 -1.71 -4.50 -14.54
CA LEU A 96 -2.99 -4.20 -13.90
C LEU A 96 -3.65 -2.90 -14.38
N ARG A 97 -2.85 -1.93 -14.81
CA ARG A 97 -3.34 -0.66 -15.34
C ARG A 97 -4.25 -0.86 -16.55
N ASP A 98 -3.91 -1.83 -17.40
CA ASP A 98 -4.55 -2.03 -18.70
C ASP A 98 -5.64 -3.12 -18.63
N ASP A 99 -5.58 -4.03 -17.65
CA ASP A 99 -6.52 -5.14 -17.52
C ASP A 99 -7.87 -4.75 -16.90
N TRP A 100 -7.91 -3.79 -15.96
CA TRP A 100 -9.13 -3.41 -15.24
C TRP A 100 -9.53 -1.96 -15.49
N SER A 101 -10.70 -1.76 -16.12
CA SER A 101 -11.24 -0.44 -16.47
C SER A 101 -11.43 0.53 -15.28
N ASN A 102 -11.51 -0.01 -14.07
CA ASN A 102 -11.65 0.74 -12.82
C ASN A 102 -10.37 0.76 -11.97
N ASN A 103 -9.22 0.34 -12.51
CA ASN A 103 -7.96 0.38 -11.80
C ASN A 103 -7.51 1.84 -11.55
N ALA A 104 -7.10 2.15 -10.32
CA ALA A 104 -6.69 3.47 -9.89
C ALA A 104 -5.55 4.00 -10.75
N PHE A 105 -4.62 3.13 -11.14
CA PHE A 105 -3.49 3.45 -12.02
C PHE A 105 -3.96 3.91 -13.41
N GLY A 106 -5.04 3.32 -13.95
CA GLY A 106 -5.64 3.75 -15.21
C GLY A 106 -6.54 4.99 -15.06
N LEU A 107 -7.15 5.20 -13.88
CA LEU A 107 -8.15 6.25 -13.65
C LEU A 107 -7.57 7.60 -13.22
N PHE A 108 -6.50 7.60 -12.43
CA PHE A 108 -5.97 8.83 -11.81
C PHE A 108 -4.59 9.18 -12.35
N LYS A 109 -4.28 10.48 -12.28
CA LYS A 109 -2.94 10.97 -12.62
C LYS A 109 -1.91 10.37 -11.67
N GLU A 110 -0.79 9.92 -12.22
CA GLU A 110 0.30 9.29 -11.48
C GLU A 110 0.86 10.15 -10.33
N ASN A 111 0.80 11.48 -10.41
CA ASN A 111 1.21 12.38 -9.32
C ASN A 111 0.24 12.43 -8.13
N ARG A 112 -0.90 11.74 -8.23
CA ARG A 112 -1.87 11.52 -7.15
C ARG A 112 -1.87 10.09 -6.65
N LEU A 113 -0.99 9.24 -7.17
CA LEU A 113 -0.95 7.83 -6.83
C LEU A 113 0.40 7.45 -6.26
N SER A 114 0.39 6.56 -5.29
CA SER A 114 1.57 5.84 -4.82
C SER A 114 1.24 4.35 -4.76
N LEU A 115 2.14 3.49 -5.24
CA LEU A 115 1.98 2.04 -5.05
C LEU A 115 2.45 1.67 -3.64
N PHE A 116 1.53 1.29 -2.77
CA PHE A 116 1.82 0.94 -1.38
C PHE A 116 2.17 -0.54 -1.21
N ALA A 117 1.45 -1.40 -1.93
CA ALA A 117 1.71 -2.82 -1.93
C ALA A 117 1.43 -3.41 -3.32
N GLY A 118 2.11 -4.51 -3.64
CA GLY A 118 1.84 -5.26 -4.86
C GLY A 118 2.35 -6.69 -4.77
N SER A 119 1.72 -7.59 -5.51
CA SER A 119 2.18 -8.96 -5.70
C SER A 119 3.25 -9.02 -6.79
N ASP A 120 4.24 -9.89 -6.60
CA ASP A 120 5.27 -10.23 -7.58
C ASP A 120 4.81 -11.29 -8.60
N ILE A 121 3.76 -12.04 -8.27
CA ILE A 121 3.25 -13.16 -9.09
C ILE A 121 1.78 -13.03 -9.48
N GLY A 122 1.03 -12.15 -8.80
CA GLY A 122 -0.40 -12.00 -8.95
C GLY A 122 -0.81 -10.58 -9.31
N ASN A 123 -2.12 -10.36 -9.28
CA ASN A 123 -2.77 -9.10 -9.65
C ASN A 123 -3.22 -8.29 -8.40
N GLU A 124 -2.69 -8.65 -7.22
CA GLU A 124 -3.01 -7.93 -5.99
C GLU A 124 -2.17 -6.65 -5.89
N ALA A 125 -2.82 -5.55 -5.55
CA ALA A 125 -2.14 -4.27 -5.37
C ALA A 125 -2.91 -3.36 -4.42
N ILE A 126 -2.18 -2.46 -3.77
CA ILE A 126 -2.76 -1.35 -3.00
C ILE A 126 -2.18 -0.05 -3.52
N PHE A 127 -3.04 0.84 -3.99
CA PHE A 127 -2.69 2.21 -4.35
C PHE A 127 -3.16 3.19 -3.28
N LEU A 128 -2.32 4.17 -2.96
CA LEU A 128 -2.69 5.35 -2.19
C LEU A 128 -3.17 6.43 -3.17
N LEU A 129 -4.41 6.89 -3.01
CA LEU A 129 -4.94 8.01 -3.77
C LEU A 129 -4.91 9.29 -2.92
N TRP A 130 -4.10 10.24 -3.37
CA TRP A 130 -3.93 11.55 -2.76
C TRP A 130 -4.95 12.55 -3.32
N LEU A 131 -5.88 12.95 -2.47
CA LEU A 131 -6.89 13.95 -2.79
C LEU A 131 -6.50 15.30 -2.20
N ASP A 132 -6.89 16.36 -2.91
CA ASP A 132 -6.67 17.71 -2.40
C ASP A 132 -7.55 17.93 -1.16
N ASP A 133 -7.05 18.70 -0.19
CA ASP A 133 -7.72 19.03 1.08
C ASP A 133 -8.00 17.84 2.03
N GLU A 134 -7.53 16.64 1.71
CA GLU A 134 -7.58 15.47 2.60
C GLU A 134 -6.18 15.19 3.20
N VAL A 135 -6.14 14.93 4.51
CA VAL A 135 -4.89 14.65 5.23
C VAL A 135 -4.42 13.20 4.99
N GLU A 136 -5.36 12.25 4.94
CA GLU A 136 -5.08 10.84 4.73
C GLU A 136 -5.40 10.46 3.28
N PRO A 137 -4.53 9.69 2.60
CA PRO A 137 -4.87 9.16 1.30
C PRO A 137 -5.90 8.03 1.44
N GLU A 138 -6.69 7.85 0.40
CA GLU A 138 -7.53 6.66 0.29
C GLU A 138 -6.69 5.44 -0.07
N PHE A 139 -7.13 4.28 0.40
CA PHE A 139 -6.54 3.00 0.06
C PHE A 139 -7.45 2.31 -0.96
N TRP A 140 -6.93 2.12 -2.17
CA TRP A 140 -7.58 1.38 -3.24
C TRP A 140 -6.91 0.02 -3.35
N VAL A 141 -7.63 -1.01 -2.93
CA VAL A 141 -7.14 -2.39 -2.80
C VAL A 141 -7.73 -3.22 -3.92
N TYR A 142 -6.88 -3.99 -4.57
CA TYR A 142 -7.23 -4.91 -5.65
C TYR A 142 -6.83 -6.32 -5.23
N ASP A 143 -7.79 -7.23 -5.32
CA ASP A 143 -7.62 -8.64 -4.97
C ASP A 143 -8.58 -9.54 -5.78
N ALA A 144 -8.67 -10.82 -5.43
CA ALA A 144 -9.59 -11.75 -6.09
C ALA A 144 -11.09 -11.36 -5.97
N ASN A 145 -11.46 -10.51 -5.01
CA ASN A 145 -12.82 -10.00 -4.82
C ASN A 145 -13.10 -8.74 -5.65
N GLY A 146 -12.09 -8.21 -6.35
CA GLY A 146 -12.18 -7.02 -7.18
C GLY A 146 -11.58 -5.80 -6.50
N GLU A 147 -12.30 -4.69 -6.55
CA GLU A 147 -11.82 -3.39 -6.05
C GLU A 147 -12.50 -3.05 -4.73
N SER A 148 -11.71 -2.76 -3.69
CA SER A 148 -12.20 -2.25 -2.41
C SER A 148 -11.61 -0.86 -2.11
N ARG A 149 -12.45 0.08 -1.67
CA ARG A 149 -12.02 1.44 -1.30
C ARG A 149 -12.14 1.68 0.20
N TYR A 150 -11.05 2.13 0.81
CA TYR A 150 -11.04 2.54 2.20
C TYR A 150 -10.66 4.01 2.31
N LYS A 151 -11.31 4.71 3.25
CA LYS A 151 -11.07 6.13 3.50
C LYS A 151 -9.61 6.45 3.87
N ASN A 152 -8.93 5.54 4.56
CA ASN A 152 -7.57 5.72 5.06
C ASN A 152 -6.98 4.38 5.55
N PHE A 153 -5.72 4.42 6.00
CA PHE A 153 -4.98 3.24 6.43
C PHE A 153 -5.66 2.48 7.58
N ILE A 154 -6.18 3.18 8.60
CA ILE A 154 -6.85 2.50 9.73
C ILE A 154 -8.17 1.84 9.30
N GLY A 155 -8.89 2.43 8.34
CA GLY A 155 -10.09 1.83 7.75
C GLY A 155 -9.76 0.50 7.08
N TYR A 156 -8.72 0.49 6.25
CA TYR A 156 -8.22 -0.74 5.62
C TYR A 156 -7.78 -1.79 6.66
N LEU A 157 -6.94 -1.42 7.62
CA LEU A 157 -6.47 -2.32 8.67
C LEU A 157 -7.62 -2.91 9.50
N THR A 158 -8.65 -2.11 9.79
CA THR A 158 -9.80 -2.55 10.59
C THR A 158 -10.64 -3.56 9.80
N ALA A 159 -10.93 -3.27 8.53
CA ALA A 159 -11.65 -4.20 7.67
C ALA A 159 -10.89 -5.53 7.53
N TYR A 160 -9.59 -5.44 7.29
CA TYR A 160 -8.73 -6.60 7.17
C TYR A 160 -8.72 -7.47 8.44
N LEU A 161 -8.59 -6.87 9.64
CA LEU A 161 -8.61 -7.63 10.90
C LEU A 161 -9.95 -8.33 11.19
N ASN A 162 -11.03 -7.85 10.60
CA ASN A 162 -12.37 -8.38 10.82
C ASN A 162 -12.81 -9.31 9.68
N ASP A 163 -11.93 -9.62 8.73
CA ASP A 163 -12.24 -10.33 7.49
C ASP A 163 -13.45 -9.70 6.74
N ASP A 164 -13.56 -8.37 6.81
CA ASP A 164 -14.65 -7.60 6.23
C ASP A 164 -14.33 -7.22 4.78
N VAL A 165 -14.97 -7.93 3.84
CA VAL A 165 -14.85 -7.72 2.40
C VAL A 165 -15.96 -6.82 1.84
N SER A 166 -16.83 -6.25 2.68
CA SER A 166 -18.00 -5.47 2.23
C SER A 166 -17.63 -4.22 1.42
N ALA A 167 -16.41 -3.70 1.59
CA ALA A 167 -15.88 -2.57 0.84
C ALA A 167 -15.75 -2.83 -0.68
N SER A 168 -15.76 -4.10 -1.10
CA SER A 168 -15.84 -4.49 -2.52
C SER A 168 -17.22 -4.28 -3.15
N ALA A 169 -18.27 -4.27 -2.32
CA ALA A 169 -19.65 -4.10 -2.74
C ALA A 169 -20.23 -2.71 -2.38
N LEU A 170 -19.69 -2.06 -1.35
CA LEU A 170 -20.18 -0.81 -0.80
C LEU A 170 -19.06 0.23 -0.76
N SER A 171 -19.23 1.34 -1.49
CA SER A 171 -18.29 2.46 -1.42
C SER A 171 -18.47 3.25 -0.13
N TRP A 172 -17.37 3.68 0.48
CA TRP A 172 -17.42 4.55 1.66
C TRP A 172 -17.92 5.97 1.32
N ARG A 173 -17.76 6.42 0.07
CA ARG A 173 -18.31 7.67 -0.46
C ARG A 173 -19.71 7.38 -1.01
N VAL A 174 -20.70 7.40 -0.12
CA VAL A 174 -22.13 7.40 -0.49
C VAL A 174 -22.58 8.82 -0.81
#